data_AF-A0A511XAF2-F1
#
_entry.id   AF-A0A511XAF2-F1
#
_cell.length_a   1.000
_cell.length_b   1.000
_cell.length_c   1.000
_cell.angle_alpha   90.00
_cell.angle_beta   90.00
_cell.angle_gamma   90.00
#
_symmetry.space_group_name_H-M   'P 1'
#
loop_
_entity.id
_entity.type
_entity.pdbx_description
1 polymer ?
#
loop_
_entity_poly.entity_id
_entity_poly.type
_entity_poly.pdbx_seq_one_letter_code
_entity_poly.pdbx_strand_id
1 'polypeptide(L)'
;MSSEYPVRADTHISESKSLALLRQSLPSHWIIREVGERDYGLDIYVEIVGVDKRLRGDLVAIQLKSQAKVEFSKSSTRKYTTLYTIKRATLNYWLGMPVPVFVCLVCLSTERCYWVNIKRRYREGAYSRTTRTQLKQKQAAAPNPAIRIEMVDNFSLSHLNRFLRSYEIERKWPEIEVAIERGLTSYTSLGPLVLMCKRNHPKQHCSTTLQYLINSHWETFRTLSMYLEGGSPTDLSHWYEENARYAKAERLTESYNFYFHTVWAMFNEMLNGYRDCLITAYDMVTTTHKEYFDQRFPLLRTHLESRPLTFLADDWYPRYFFDEYENETKHPEKLFFEDFTEYDRVLNDLLRS
;
A
#
# COMPACT_ATOMS: atom_id res chain seq x y z
N MET A 1 45.74 4.59 47.60
CA MET A 1 44.33 4.39 47.21
C MET A 1 44.33 3.96 45.75
N SER A 2 43.87 2.75 45.44
CA SER A 2 43.68 2.32 44.05
C SER A 2 42.51 3.12 43.48
N SER A 3 42.77 4.03 42.55
CA SER A 3 41.74 4.80 41.86
C SER A 3 41.28 4.03 40.63
N GLU A 4 40.55 2.93 40.83
CA GLU A 4 39.84 2.27 39.73
C GLU A 4 38.54 3.02 39.46
N TYR A 5 38.51 3.75 38.36
CA TYR A 5 37.29 4.36 37.83
C TYR A 5 36.59 3.38 36.88
N PRO A 6 35.25 3.41 36.82
CA PRO A 6 34.50 2.58 35.89
C PRO A 6 34.85 2.94 34.44
N VAL A 7 35.16 1.93 33.63
CA VAL A 7 35.38 2.08 32.19
C VAL A 7 34.05 1.96 31.46
N ARG A 8 33.72 2.95 30.64
CA ARG A 8 32.49 2.92 29.83
C ARG A 8 32.60 1.83 28.77
N ALA A 9 31.63 0.93 28.73
CA ALA A 9 31.61 -0.14 27.73
C ALA A 9 31.46 0.42 26.29
N ASP A 10 32.15 -0.20 25.33
CA ASP A 10 32.12 0.18 23.91
C ASP A 10 30.71 0.17 23.32
N THR A 11 29.84 -0.71 23.82
CA THR A 11 28.42 -0.77 23.45
C THR A 11 27.73 0.57 23.71
N HIS A 12 27.87 1.13 24.91
CA HIS A 12 27.28 2.43 25.27
C HIS A 12 27.85 3.59 24.44
N ILE A 13 29.13 3.53 24.08
CA ILE A 13 29.76 4.52 23.20
C ILE A 13 29.14 4.43 21.80
N SER A 14 29.01 3.20 21.27
CA SER A 14 28.46 2.94 19.95
C SER A 14 26.98 3.32 19.84
N GLU A 15 26.19 3.08 20.89
CA GLU A 15 24.77 3.45 20.99
C GLU A 15 24.63 4.98 20.94
N SER A 16 25.35 5.70 21.82
CA SER A 16 25.35 7.17 21.84
C SER A 16 25.78 7.76 20.51
N LYS A 17 26.86 7.25 19.91
CA LYS A 17 27.35 7.72 18.60
C LYS A 17 26.34 7.44 17.49
N SER A 18 25.73 6.27 17.48
CA SER A 18 24.74 5.90 16.46
C SER A 18 23.50 6.78 16.52
N LEU A 19 23.02 7.12 17.71
CA LEU A 19 21.88 8.01 17.89
C LEU A 19 22.18 9.44 17.41
N ALA A 20 23.38 9.94 17.71
CA ALA A 20 23.83 11.24 17.22
C ALA A 20 23.90 11.30 15.68
N LEU A 21 24.43 10.25 15.04
CA LEU A 21 24.50 10.15 13.59
C LEU A 21 23.10 10.04 12.94
N LEU A 22 22.19 9.29 13.56
CA LEU A 22 20.81 9.23 13.08
C LEU A 22 20.13 10.60 13.20
N ARG A 23 20.29 11.30 14.33
CA ARG A 23 19.80 12.68 14.52
C ARG A 23 20.28 13.63 13.42
N GLN A 24 21.55 13.55 13.05
CA GLN A 24 22.14 14.37 11.98
C GLN A 24 21.62 13.99 10.59
N SER A 25 21.23 12.73 10.39
CA SER A 25 20.73 12.23 9.11
C SER A 25 19.25 12.55 8.88
N LEU A 26 18.50 12.84 9.93
CA LEU A 26 17.07 13.16 9.86
C LEU A 26 16.85 14.68 9.76
N PRO A 27 15.75 15.13 9.14
CA PRO A 27 15.42 16.55 9.12
C PRO A 27 15.32 17.14 10.53
N SER A 28 15.94 18.31 10.74
CA SER A 28 16.05 18.95 12.06
C SER A 28 14.72 19.37 12.70
N HIS A 29 13.64 19.44 11.91
CA HIS A 29 12.30 19.76 12.39
C HIS A 29 11.52 18.51 12.83
N TRP A 30 12.02 17.30 12.60
CA TRP A 30 11.42 16.08 13.11
C TRP A 30 11.72 15.93 14.60
N ILE A 31 10.79 15.31 15.33
CA ILE A 31 10.89 15.17 16.78
C ILE A 31 11.31 13.75 17.11
N ILE A 32 12.48 13.60 17.74
CA ILE A 32 12.97 12.31 18.23
C ILE A 32 12.73 12.20 19.72
N ARG A 33 12.07 11.11 20.13
CA ARG A 33 11.81 10.76 21.53
C ARG A 33 12.54 9.46 21.84
N GLU A 34 13.50 9.52 22.73
CA GLU A 34 14.18 8.32 23.22
C GLU A 34 13.23 7.50 24.08
N VAL A 35 13.29 6.19 23.88
CA VAL A 35 12.50 5.24 24.63
C VAL A 35 13.35 4.77 25.82
N GLY A 36 12.82 4.89 27.03
CA GLY A 36 13.52 4.49 28.25
C GLY A 36 13.76 2.98 28.37
N GLU A 37 14.40 2.55 29.45
CA GLU A 37 14.69 1.13 29.71
C GLU A 37 13.39 0.32 29.87
N ARG A 38 13.02 -0.45 28.82
CA ARG A 38 12.24 -1.73 28.82
C ARG A 38 11.50 -2.04 27.51
N ASP A 39 11.74 -1.35 26.41
CA ASP A 39 10.79 -1.41 25.28
C ASP A 39 11.06 -2.51 24.24
N TYR A 40 11.43 -3.70 24.72
CA TYR A 40 11.42 -4.96 23.96
C TYR A 40 12.12 -4.93 22.59
N GLY A 41 13.12 -4.07 22.41
CA GLY A 41 13.84 -3.88 21.15
C GLY A 41 13.39 -2.66 20.34
N LEU A 42 13.06 -1.54 20.98
CA LEU A 42 12.89 -0.23 20.35
C LEU A 42 13.79 0.76 21.08
N ASP A 43 14.40 1.68 20.32
CA ASP A 43 15.31 2.67 20.90
C ASP A 43 14.71 4.08 20.87
N ILE A 44 13.98 4.43 19.80
CA ILE A 44 13.38 5.76 19.65
C ILE A 44 12.02 5.72 18.94
N TYR A 45 11.19 6.72 19.22
CA TYR A 45 10.11 7.17 18.35
C TYR A 45 10.53 8.42 17.60
N VAL A 46 10.14 8.52 16.34
CA VAL A 46 10.31 9.72 15.52
C VAL A 46 8.94 10.18 15.05
N GLU A 47 8.61 11.43 15.31
CA GLU A 47 7.45 12.10 14.69
C GLU A 47 7.93 12.83 13.45
N ILE A 48 7.42 12.40 12.31
CA ILE A 48 7.65 13.03 11.02
C ILE A 48 6.85 14.32 11.01
N VAL A 49 7.54 15.44 10.81
CA VAL A 49 6.93 16.76 10.74
C VAL A 49 7.03 17.25 9.30
N GLY A 50 5.92 17.76 8.77
CA GLY A 50 5.86 18.31 7.41
C GLY A 50 6.61 19.65 7.28
N VAL A 51 6.76 20.11 6.03
CA VAL A 51 7.36 21.43 5.73
C VAL A 51 6.57 22.60 6.34
N ASP A 52 5.28 22.39 6.59
CA ASP A 52 4.39 23.34 7.28
C ASP A 52 4.63 23.42 8.80
N LYS A 53 5.54 22.60 9.33
CA LYS A 53 5.92 22.49 10.74
C LYS A 53 4.75 22.16 11.67
N ARG A 54 3.67 21.55 11.14
CA ARG A 54 2.50 21.15 11.94
C ARG A 54 2.68 19.74 12.47
N LEU A 55 2.41 19.56 13.76
CA LEU A 55 2.39 18.26 14.41
C LEU A 55 1.08 17.54 14.08
N ARG A 56 1.19 16.33 13.54
CA ARG A 56 0.06 15.52 13.06
C ARG A 56 -0.03 14.14 13.72
N GLY A 57 0.94 13.80 14.59
CA GLY A 57 1.02 12.47 15.19
C GLY A 57 1.56 11.40 14.22
N ASP A 58 2.24 11.81 13.16
CA ASP A 58 2.84 10.90 12.16
C ASP A 58 4.09 10.21 12.76
N LEU A 59 3.86 9.14 13.52
CA LEU A 59 4.90 8.46 14.30
C LEU A 59 5.49 7.24 13.57
N VAL A 60 6.79 7.04 13.75
CA VAL A 60 7.51 5.79 13.45
C VAL A 60 8.30 5.33 14.67
N ALA A 61 8.40 4.01 14.84
CA ALA A 61 9.25 3.40 15.85
C ALA A 61 10.55 2.91 15.19
N ILE A 62 11.69 3.13 15.82
CA ILE A 62 12.99 2.75 15.28
C ILE A 62 13.76 1.90 16.30
N GLN A 63 14.25 0.75 15.83
CA GLN A 63 15.35 0.05 16.46
C GLN A 63 16.65 0.43 15.73
N LEU A 64 17.59 0.96 16.48
CA LEU A 64 18.93 1.30 16.07
C LEU A 64 19.89 0.12 16.26
N LYS A 65 20.76 -0.07 15.28
CA LYS A 65 21.92 -0.96 15.33
C LYS A 65 23.11 -0.22 14.76
N SER A 66 24.30 -0.53 15.26
CA SER A 66 25.54 0.08 14.79
C SER A 66 26.57 -0.99 14.44
N GLN A 67 27.41 -0.69 13.47
CA GLN A 67 28.57 -1.50 13.10
C GLN A 67 29.74 -0.57 12.77
N ALA A 68 30.96 -0.97 13.13
CA ALA A 68 32.17 -0.21 12.79
C ALA A 68 32.28 0.01 11.28
N LYS A 69 32.04 -1.05 10.50
CA LYS A 69 32.00 -1.05 9.04
C LYS A 69 30.87 -1.94 8.55
N VAL A 70 30.10 -1.47 7.57
CA VAL A 70 29.04 -2.24 6.94
C VAL A 70 29.54 -2.76 5.60
N GLU A 71 29.50 -4.08 5.42
CA GLU A 71 29.86 -4.71 4.16
C GLU A 71 28.61 -5.13 3.39
N PHE A 72 28.55 -4.70 2.14
CA PHE A 72 27.46 -5.00 1.23
C PHE A 72 27.87 -6.09 0.24
N SER A 73 26.89 -6.89 -0.18
CA SER A 73 27.06 -7.92 -1.20
C SER A 73 27.68 -7.35 -2.48
N LYS A 74 28.66 -8.08 -3.03
CA LYS A 74 29.37 -7.70 -4.28
C LYS A 74 28.73 -8.29 -5.53
N SER A 75 28.05 -9.44 -5.41
CA SER A 75 27.57 -10.25 -6.54
C SER A 75 26.09 -10.05 -6.88
N SER A 76 25.34 -9.26 -6.11
CA SER A 76 23.91 -9.06 -6.36
C SER A 76 23.66 -7.73 -7.07
N THR A 77 22.73 -7.76 -8.04
CA THR A 77 22.29 -6.57 -8.79
C THR A 77 21.83 -5.43 -7.88
N ARG A 78 21.17 -5.77 -6.76
CA ARG A 78 20.90 -4.82 -5.66
C ARG A 78 21.85 -5.11 -4.50
N LYS A 79 22.72 -4.18 -4.14
CA LYS A 79 23.67 -4.34 -3.02
C LYS A 79 22.93 -4.30 -1.68
N TYR A 80 23.16 -5.29 -0.82
CA TYR A 80 22.52 -5.38 0.50
C TYR A 80 23.45 -5.95 1.57
N THR A 81 23.09 -5.73 2.84
CA THR A 81 23.70 -6.38 4.01
C THR A 81 22.62 -7.09 4.83
N THR A 82 23.00 -7.99 5.74
CA THR A 82 22.05 -8.80 6.52
C THR A 82 22.39 -8.79 8.00
N LEU A 83 21.39 -8.52 8.85
CA LEU A 83 21.50 -8.67 10.30
C LEU A 83 20.82 -9.97 10.75
N TYR A 84 21.52 -10.74 11.59
CA TYR A 84 21.02 -11.99 12.19
C TYR A 84 20.83 -11.89 13.71
N THR A 85 20.99 -10.69 14.28
CA THR A 85 20.97 -10.47 15.74
C THR A 85 19.57 -10.27 16.31
N ILE A 86 18.58 -9.96 15.46
CA ILE A 86 17.20 -9.72 15.90
C ILE A 86 16.51 -11.04 16.21
N LYS A 87 16.00 -11.18 17.43
CA LYS A 87 15.26 -12.38 17.86
C LYS A 87 13.89 -12.46 17.17
N ARG A 88 13.41 -13.68 16.91
CA ARG A 88 12.05 -13.91 16.38
C ARG A 88 10.96 -13.27 17.24
N ALA A 89 11.07 -13.37 18.56
CA ALA A 89 10.10 -12.78 19.49
C ALA A 89 10.03 -11.25 19.34
N THR A 90 11.18 -10.58 19.20
CA THR A 90 11.28 -9.14 18.94
C THR A 90 10.62 -8.76 17.61
N LEU A 91 10.89 -9.51 16.54
CA LEU A 91 10.23 -9.31 15.26
C LEU A 91 8.71 -9.43 15.36
N ASN A 92 8.21 -10.48 16.03
CA ASN A 92 6.77 -10.68 16.20
C ASN A 92 6.12 -9.53 16.99
N TYR A 93 6.80 -9.04 18.03
CA TYR A 93 6.37 -7.86 18.77
C TYR A 93 6.24 -6.63 17.84
N TRP A 94 7.27 -6.34 17.04
CA TRP A 94 7.25 -5.22 16.08
C TRP A 94 6.11 -5.33 15.05
N LEU A 95 5.82 -6.53 14.56
CA LEU A 95 4.74 -6.76 13.60
C LEU A 95 3.35 -6.50 14.19
N GLY A 96 3.18 -6.71 15.49
CA GLY A 96 1.93 -6.43 16.22
C GLY A 96 1.74 -4.97 16.62
N MET A 97 2.75 -4.10 16.42
CA MET A 97 2.63 -2.70 16.81
C MET A 97 1.72 -1.92 15.85
N PRO A 98 0.93 -0.96 16.35
CA PRO A 98 0.12 -0.08 15.50
C PRO A 98 1.00 0.90 14.71
N VAL A 99 2.15 1.27 15.25
CA VAL A 99 3.12 2.19 14.63
C VAL A 99 4.05 1.41 13.69
N PRO A 100 4.39 1.95 12.49
CA PRO A 100 5.40 1.34 11.63
C PRO A 100 6.77 1.24 12.31
N VAL A 101 7.37 0.05 12.26
CA VAL A 101 8.70 -0.19 12.84
C VAL A 101 9.76 -0.27 11.75
N PHE A 102 10.82 0.51 11.91
CA PHE A 102 12.00 0.50 11.06
C PHE A 102 13.22 0.02 11.86
N VAL A 103 14.08 -0.77 11.21
CA VAL A 103 15.43 -1.02 11.73
C VAL A 103 16.39 -0.11 11.00
N CYS A 104 17.13 0.70 11.77
CA CYS A 104 18.18 1.57 11.26
C CYS A 104 19.56 0.99 11.58
N LEU A 105 20.42 0.86 10.57
CA LEU A 105 21.81 0.41 10.70
C LEU A 105 22.76 1.57 10.45
N VAL A 106 23.55 1.94 11.45
CA VAL A 106 24.55 3.00 11.36
C VAL A 106 25.93 2.40 11.13
N CYS A 107 26.57 2.80 10.04
CA CYS A 107 27.97 2.49 9.76
C CYS A 107 28.87 3.58 10.36
N LEU A 108 29.61 3.27 11.43
CA LEU A 108 30.37 4.25 12.20
C LEU A 108 31.60 4.81 11.46
N SER A 109 32.17 4.03 10.52
CA SER A 109 33.32 4.45 9.71
C SER A 109 32.94 5.41 8.57
N THR A 110 31.74 5.25 8.00
CA THR A 110 31.25 6.11 6.91
C THR A 110 30.25 7.16 7.36
N GLU A 111 29.83 7.09 8.63
CA GLU A 111 28.81 7.97 9.22
C GLU A 111 27.49 7.97 8.44
N ARG A 112 27.10 6.79 7.93
CA ARG A 112 25.88 6.62 7.13
C ARG A 112 24.85 5.77 7.87
N CYS A 113 23.60 6.19 7.77
CA CYS A 113 22.44 5.50 8.33
C CYS A 113 21.63 4.85 7.19
N TYR A 114 21.48 3.53 7.25
CA TYR A 114 20.65 2.72 6.37
C TYR A 114 19.40 2.28 7.12
N TRP A 115 18.31 1.97 6.41
CA TRP A 115 17.05 1.59 7.04
C TRP A 115 16.35 0.45 6.31
N VAL A 116 15.46 -0.23 7.02
CA VAL A 116 14.53 -1.20 6.45
C VAL A 116 13.20 -1.12 7.17
N ASN A 117 12.12 -1.18 6.40
CA ASN A 117 10.76 -1.27 6.91
C ASN A 117 10.40 -2.72 7.20
N ILE A 118 10.10 -3.03 8.46
CA ILE A 118 9.88 -4.41 8.91
C ILE A 118 8.57 -4.98 8.38
N LYS A 119 7.47 -4.22 8.43
CA LYS A 119 6.16 -4.70 7.98
C LYS A 119 6.17 -4.96 6.47
N ARG A 120 6.73 -4.06 5.67
CA ARG A 120 6.91 -4.29 4.23
C ARG A 120 7.65 -5.60 3.94
N ARG A 121 8.82 -5.80 4.54
CA ARG A 121 9.63 -7.02 4.33
C ARG A 121 8.91 -8.28 4.79
N TYR A 122 8.13 -8.19 5.86
CA TYR A 122 7.28 -9.30 6.31
C TYR A 122 6.23 -9.67 5.26
N ARG A 123 5.55 -8.68 4.68
CA ARG A 123 4.54 -8.94 3.65
C ARG A 123 5.14 -9.54 2.38
N GLU A 124 6.36 -9.13 2.02
CA GLU A 124 7.17 -9.72 0.93
C GLU A 124 7.69 -11.14 1.26
N GLY A 125 7.25 -11.75 2.37
CA GLY A 125 7.62 -13.11 2.78
C GLY A 125 9.05 -13.24 3.36
N ALA A 126 9.78 -12.15 3.58
CA ALA A 126 11.21 -12.18 3.91
C ALA A 126 11.53 -12.90 5.24
N TYR A 127 10.54 -13.07 6.11
CA TYR A 127 10.71 -13.67 7.43
C TYR A 127 10.02 -15.02 7.58
N SER A 128 9.44 -15.54 6.51
CA SER A 128 8.70 -16.78 6.57
C SER A 128 9.58 -18.01 6.82
N ARG A 129 8.95 -19.06 7.33
CA ARG A 129 9.61 -20.34 7.61
C ARG A 129 9.68 -21.23 6.36
N THR A 130 8.72 -21.09 5.45
CA THR A 130 8.56 -21.90 4.23
C THR A 130 9.73 -21.76 3.26
N THR A 131 10.36 -20.59 3.18
CA THR A 131 11.56 -20.36 2.34
C THR A 131 12.79 -21.14 2.83
N ARG A 132 12.78 -21.65 4.07
CA ARG A 132 13.92 -22.39 4.67
C ARG A 132 13.74 -23.91 4.64
N THR A 133 12.59 -24.43 4.20
CA THR A 133 12.31 -25.88 4.28
C THR A 133 13.10 -26.73 3.30
N GLN A 134 13.74 -26.13 2.27
CA GLN A 134 14.63 -26.86 1.35
C GLN A 134 16.11 -26.85 1.76
N LEU A 135 16.52 -26.05 2.77
CA LEU A 135 17.90 -25.95 3.22
C LEU A 135 17.99 -26.15 4.74
N LYS A 136 18.21 -27.42 5.11
CA LYS A 136 18.58 -27.92 6.45
C LYS A 136 17.41 -28.31 7.38
N GLN A 137 16.85 -29.49 7.11
CA GLN A 137 16.65 -30.45 8.20
C GLN A 137 18.03 -30.85 8.75
N LYS A 138 18.45 -30.21 9.84
CA LYS A 138 19.29 -30.78 10.92
C LYS A 138 19.65 -29.68 11.92
N GLN A 139 19.11 -29.83 13.14
CA GLN A 139 19.60 -29.32 14.43
C GLN A 139 19.96 -27.82 14.51
N ALA A 140 19.06 -27.01 15.07
CA ALA A 140 19.34 -25.87 15.98
C ALA A 140 18.05 -25.08 16.25
N ALA A 141 17.97 -24.43 17.42
CA ALA A 141 16.95 -23.42 17.74
C ALA A 141 16.70 -22.51 16.52
N ALA A 142 15.43 -22.28 16.17
CA ALA A 142 15.05 -21.61 14.92
C ALA A 142 15.94 -20.36 14.68
N PRO A 143 16.77 -20.33 13.63
CA PRO A 143 17.72 -19.24 13.48
C PRO A 143 16.96 -17.92 13.34
N ASN A 144 17.49 -16.89 13.98
CA ASN A 144 16.95 -15.53 13.92
C ASN A 144 16.57 -15.13 12.48
N PRO A 145 15.50 -14.33 12.30
CA PRO A 145 15.16 -13.78 11.00
C PRO A 145 16.35 -13.01 10.40
N ALA A 146 16.54 -13.16 9.08
CA ALA A 146 17.53 -12.42 8.33
C ALA A 146 16.94 -11.06 7.97
N ILE A 147 17.40 -9.99 8.62
CA ILE A 147 16.97 -8.62 8.31
C ILE A 147 17.88 -8.07 7.22
N ARG A 148 17.40 -8.09 5.98
CA ARG A 148 18.12 -7.56 4.81
C ARG A 148 17.90 -6.05 4.70
N ILE A 149 19.00 -5.30 4.60
CA ILE A 149 19.02 -3.84 4.45
C ILE A 149 19.72 -3.50 3.13
N GLU A 150 19.05 -2.77 2.24
CA GLU A 150 19.62 -2.40 0.94
C GLU A 150 20.46 -1.13 1.03
N MET A 151 21.55 -1.04 0.26
CA MET A 151 22.45 0.13 0.26
C MET A 151 21.73 1.42 -0.14
N VAL A 152 20.73 1.29 -1.01
CA VAL A 152 19.93 2.41 -1.54
C VAL A 152 18.94 2.98 -0.52
N ASP A 153 18.59 2.23 0.52
CA ASP A 153 17.67 2.65 1.57
C ASP A 153 18.49 3.32 2.70
N ASN A 154 18.84 4.59 2.48
CA ASN A 154 19.58 5.42 3.42
C ASN A 154 18.95 6.82 3.53
N PHE A 155 19.44 7.61 4.47
CA PHE A 155 18.93 8.97 4.77
C PHE A 155 19.68 10.10 4.06
N SER A 156 20.39 9.83 2.96
CA SER A 156 20.88 10.94 2.12
C SER A 156 19.71 11.76 1.57
N LEU A 157 19.95 13.04 1.28
CA LEU A 157 18.90 13.97 0.86
C LEU A 157 18.07 13.45 -0.33
N SER A 158 18.72 12.81 -1.32
CA SER A 158 18.04 12.22 -2.48
C SER A 158 17.19 10.98 -2.16
N HIS A 159 17.43 10.32 -1.02
CA HIS A 159 16.79 9.05 -0.65
C HIS A 159 15.82 9.17 0.54
N LEU A 160 15.76 10.33 1.22
CA LEU A 160 14.77 10.60 2.26
C LEU A 160 13.32 10.41 1.76
N ASN A 161 13.05 10.77 0.50
CA ASN A 161 11.75 10.55 -0.13
C ASN A 161 11.34 9.08 -0.19
N ARG A 162 12.30 8.14 -0.27
CA ARG A 162 12.00 6.70 -0.23
C ARG A 162 11.55 6.26 1.17
N PHE A 163 12.17 6.82 2.21
CA PHE A 163 11.76 6.57 3.60
C PHE A 163 10.35 7.10 3.84
N LEU A 164 10.09 8.36 3.45
CA LEU A 164 8.77 8.98 3.56
C LEU A 164 7.71 8.22 2.79
N ARG A 165 7.98 7.84 1.53
CA ARG A 165 7.05 7.00 0.75
C ARG A 165 6.82 5.65 1.41
N SER A 166 7.86 5.02 1.95
CA SER A 166 7.69 3.75 2.65
C SER A 166 6.85 3.91 3.92
N TYR A 167 6.99 5.01 4.64
CA TYR A 167 6.16 5.35 5.80
C TYR A 167 4.70 5.55 5.40
N GLU A 168 4.45 6.38 4.38
CA GLU A 168 3.10 6.67 3.89
C GLU A 168 2.34 5.41 3.47
N ILE A 169 3.03 4.49 2.78
CA ILE A 169 2.46 3.18 2.42
C ILE A 169 2.08 2.37 3.66
N GLU A 170 2.90 2.35 4.72
CA GLU A 170 2.51 1.62 5.94
C GLU A 170 1.32 2.26 6.65
N ARG A 171 1.31 3.60 6.71
CA ARG A 171 0.23 4.36 7.32
C ARG A 171 -1.10 4.09 6.62
N LYS A 172 -1.06 3.92 5.30
CA LYS A 172 -2.22 3.72 4.42
C LYS A 172 -2.46 2.26 4.06
N TRP A 173 -1.71 1.34 4.65
CA TRP A 173 -1.77 -0.08 4.30
C TRP A 173 -3.17 -0.70 4.49
N PRO A 174 -3.92 -0.40 5.56
CA PRO A 174 -5.29 -0.88 5.71
C PRO A 174 -6.21 -0.47 4.56
N GLU A 175 -6.10 0.77 4.08
CA GLU A 175 -6.88 1.25 2.94
C GLU A 175 -6.41 0.61 1.62
N ILE A 176 -5.10 0.41 1.46
CA ILE A 176 -4.50 -0.25 0.29
C ILE A 176 -4.97 -1.71 0.21
N GLU A 177 -4.99 -2.46 1.32
CA GLU A 177 -5.41 -3.87 1.28
C GLU A 177 -6.89 -4.03 0.92
N VAL A 178 -7.75 -3.14 1.42
CA VAL A 178 -9.17 -3.10 1.05
C VAL A 178 -9.34 -2.72 -0.42
N ALA A 179 -8.56 -1.77 -0.93
CA ALA A 179 -8.57 -1.40 -2.33
C ALA A 179 -8.10 -2.56 -3.23
N ILE A 180 -7.10 -3.34 -2.80
CA ILE A 180 -6.64 -4.54 -3.51
C ILE A 180 -7.77 -5.57 -3.58
N GLU A 181 -8.38 -5.92 -2.43
CA GLU A 181 -9.49 -6.88 -2.38
C GLU A 181 -10.66 -6.42 -3.25
N ARG A 182 -11.12 -5.18 -3.06
CA ARG A 182 -12.24 -4.60 -3.83
C ARG A 182 -11.92 -4.55 -5.31
N GLY A 183 -10.73 -4.11 -5.68
CA GLY A 183 -10.30 -4.03 -7.07
C GLY A 183 -10.34 -5.39 -7.74
N LEU A 184 -9.69 -6.40 -7.14
CA LEU A 184 -9.61 -7.74 -7.71
C LEU A 184 -10.98 -8.47 -7.75
N THR A 185 -11.88 -8.19 -6.81
CA THR A 185 -13.21 -8.82 -6.75
C THR A 185 -14.27 -8.14 -7.62
N SER A 186 -14.20 -6.81 -7.77
CA SER A 186 -15.18 -6.03 -8.55
C SER A 186 -14.74 -5.75 -9.98
N TYR A 187 -13.48 -6.01 -10.35
CA TYR A 187 -12.98 -5.64 -11.68
C TYR A 187 -13.81 -6.23 -12.84
N THR A 188 -14.35 -7.43 -12.68
CA THR A 188 -15.18 -8.08 -13.70
C THR A 188 -16.45 -7.29 -14.03
N SER A 189 -16.96 -6.44 -13.13
CA SER A 189 -18.11 -5.57 -13.41
C SER A 189 -17.74 -4.27 -14.11
N LEU A 190 -16.46 -3.90 -14.17
CA LEU A 190 -16.02 -2.62 -14.75
C LEU A 190 -16.31 -2.55 -16.26
N GLY A 191 -16.14 -3.66 -16.99
CA GLY A 191 -16.38 -3.70 -18.44
C GLY A 191 -17.84 -3.46 -18.81
N PRO A 192 -18.77 -4.27 -18.28
CA PRO A 192 -20.20 -4.02 -18.43
C PRO A 192 -20.59 -2.59 -18.04
N LEU A 193 -20.07 -2.06 -16.92
CA LEU A 193 -20.34 -0.70 -16.46
C LEU A 193 -19.89 0.36 -17.49
N VAL A 194 -18.67 0.22 -18.03
CA VAL A 194 -18.12 1.13 -19.06
C VAL A 194 -18.98 1.09 -20.32
N LEU A 195 -19.33 -0.10 -20.81
CA LEU A 195 -20.15 -0.27 -22.02
C LEU A 195 -21.54 0.34 -21.84
N MET A 196 -22.19 0.07 -20.72
CA MET A 196 -23.49 0.67 -20.37
C MET A 196 -23.39 2.20 -20.41
N CYS A 197 -22.37 2.79 -19.79
CA CYS A 197 -22.20 4.23 -19.78
C CYS A 197 -21.89 4.80 -21.17
N LYS A 198 -21.10 4.10 -21.99
CA LYS A 198 -20.74 4.53 -23.36
C LYS A 198 -21.93 4.56 -24.32
N ARG A 199 -22.94 3.73 -24.11
CA ARG A 199 -24.14 3.67 -24.96
C ARG A 199 -25.12 4.82 -24.70
N ASN A 200 -24.99 5.54 -23.59
CA ASN A 200 -25.88 6.63 -23.23
C ASN A 200 -25.47 7.95 -23.89
N HIS A 201 -26.44 8.86 -24.04
CA HIS A 201 -26.15 10.16 -24.65
C HIS A 201 -25.34 11.05 -23.67
N PRO A 202 -24.30 11.79 -24.11
CA PRO A 202 -23.43 12.58 -23.22
C PRO A 202 -24.16 13.57 -22.31
N LYS A 203 -25.27 14.14 -22.81
CA LYS A 203 -26.12 15.11 -22.11
C LYS A 203 -27.15 14.49 -21.16
N GLN A 204 -27.21 13.17 -21.04
CA GLN A 204 -28.01 12.48 -20.04
C GLN A 204 -27.20 12.31 -18.75
N HIS A 205 -27.87 12.37 -17.61
CA HIS A 205 -27.27 12.02 -16.32
C HIS A 205 -27.32 10.50 -16.10
N CYS A 206 -26.32 9.95 -15.44
CA CYS A 206 -26.38 8.59 -14.95
C CYS A 206 -27.33 8.49 -13.75
N SER A 207 -27.83 7.28 -13.48
CA SER A 207 -28.57 7.03 -12.25
C SER A 207 -27.63 7.10 -11.04
N THR A 208 -28.20 7.33 -9.87
CA THR A 208 -27.43 7.40 -8.62
C THR A 208 -26.66 6.08 -8.36
N THR A 209 -27.26 4.93 -8.68
CA THR A 209 -26.62 3.61 -8.59
C THR A 209 -25.39 3.51 -9.48
N LEU A 210 -25.49 3.93 -10.74
CA LEU A 210 -24.34 3.96 -11.65
C LEU A 210 -23.24 4.87 -11.12
N GLN A 211 -23.59 6.06 -10.62
CA GLN A 211 -22.63 6.96 -10.01
C GLN A 211 -21.92 6.35 -8.81
N TYR A 212 -22.63 5.65 -7.91
CA TYR A 212 -21.98 4.98 -6.78
C TYR A 212 -20.98 3.92 -7.23
N LEU A 213 -21.32 3.13 -8.26
CA LEU A 213 -20.39 2.15 -8.84
C LEU A 213 -19.16 2.82 -9.45
N ILE A 214 -19.36 3.89 -10.23
CA ILE A 214 -18.28 4.68 -10.85
C ILE A 214 -17.36 5.26 -9.78
N ASN A 215 -17.93 5.90 -8.75
CA ASN A 215 -17.17 6.47 -7.63
C ASN A 215 -16.38 5.40 -6.87
N SER A 216 -16.98 4.22 -6.67
CA SER A 216 -16.31 3.10 -6.00
C SER A 216 -15.10 2.60 -6.79
N HIS A 217 -15.24 2.44 -8.12
CA HIS A 217 -14.11 2.09 -8.98
C HIS A 217 -13.06 3.20 -9.02
N TRP A 218 -13.47 4.48 -9.09
CA TRP A 218 -12.57 5.63 -9.09
C TRP A 218 -11.72 5.71 -7.81
N GLU A 219 -12.33 5.61 -6.63
CA GLU A 219 -11.59 5.66 -5.36
C GLU A 219 -10.66 4.45 -5.18
N THR A 220 -11.08 3.28 -5.67
CA THR A 220 -10.23 2.09 -5.69
C THR A 220 -9.02 2.31 -6.59
N PHE A 221 -9.23 2.76 -7.83
CA PHE A 221 -8.16 3.13 -8.75
C PHE A 221 -7.23 4.17 -8.15
N ARG A 222 -7.77 5.26 -7.62
CA ARG A 222 -6.99 6.36 -7.02
C ARG A 222 -6.07 5.84 -5.93
N THR A 223 -6.61 5.04 -5.01
CA THR A 223 -5.83 4.44 -3.91
C THR A 223 -4.72 3.54 -4.45
N LEU A 224 -5.04 2.62 -5.36
CA LEU A 224 -4.03 1.70 -5.90
C LEU A 224 -2.96 2.44 -6.72
N SER A 225 -3.37 3.40 -7.55
CA SER A 225 -2.48 4.19 -8.39
C SER A 225 -1.49 4.99 -7.55
N MET A 226 -1.97 5.66 -6.49
CA MET A 226 -1.10 6.43 -5.60
C MET A 226 -0.04 5.57 -4.91
N TYR A 227 -0.42 4.40 -4.39
CA TYR A 227 0.46 3.64 -3.50
C TYR A 227 1.23 2.50 -4.19
N LEU A 228 0.66 1.86 -5.21
CA LEU A 228 1.32 0.79 -5.95
C LEU A 228 2.14 1.36 -7.11
N GLU A 229 1.53 2.20 -7.95
CA GLU A 229 2.16 2.72 -9.17
C GLU A 229 2.86 4.09 -8.97
N GLY A 230 2.59 4.79 -7.86
CA GLY A 230 3.14 6.12 -7.61
C GLY A 230 2.51 7.22 -8.48
N GLY A 231 1.31 6.97 -9.00
CA GLY A 231 0.51 7.96 -9.70
C GLY A 231 -0.05 9.05 -8.78
N SER A 232 -0.66 10.06 -9.38
CA SER A 232 -1.38 11.11 -8.66
C SER A 232 -2.70 11.44 -9.35
N PRO A 233 -3.66 10.50 -9.38
CA PRO A 233 -4.97 10.74 -10.00
C PRO A 233 -5.69 11.89 -9.34
N THR A 234 -6.57 12.55 -10.10
CA THR A 234 -7.38 13.65 -9.57
C THR A 234 -8.32 13.18 -8.45
N ASP A 235 -8.58 14.06 -7.48
CA ASP A 235 -9.54 13.78 -6.42
C ASP A 235 -10.96 13.75 -6.97
N LEU A 236 -11.86 12.96 -6.37
CA LEU A 236 -13.23 12.85 -6.85
C LEU A 236 -13.98 14.19 -6.89
N SER A 237 -13.63 15.14 -6.01
CA SER A 237 -14.18 16.50 -6.03
C SER A 237 -13.93 17.23 -7.34
N HIS A 238 -12.79 16.97 -8.00
CA HIS A 238 -12.47 17.52 -9.31
C HIS A 238 -13.56 17.16 -10.35
N TRP A 239 -14.03 15.92 -10.32
CA TRP A 239 -15.06 15.44 -11.26
C TRP A 239 -16.43 16.03 -10.98
N TYR A 240 -16.78 16.28 -9.72
CA TYR A 240 -18.01 17.04 -9.39
C TYR A 240 -17.94 18.49 -9.88
N GLU A 241 -16.80 19.15 -9.71
CA GLU A 241 -16.59 20.49 -10.25
C GLU A 241 -16.68 20.51 -11.78
N GLU A 242 -16.09 19.52 -12.44
CA GLU A 242 -16.11 19.48 -13.90
C GLU A 242 -17.50 19.14 -14.44
N ASN A 243 -18.24 18.27 -13.78
CA ASN A 243 -19.63 18.01 -14.10
C ASN A 243 -20.49 19.29 -14.05
N ALA A 244 -20.30 20.10 -13.01
CA ALA A 244 -21.02 21.36 -12.85
C ALA A 244 -20.63 22.38 -13.93
N ARG A 245 -19.34 22.45 -14.30
CA ARG A 245 -18.86 23.31 -15.40
C ARG A 245 -19.46 22.89 -16.74
N TYR A 246 -19.46 21.59 -17.03
CA TYR A 246 -20.07 21.04 -18.24
C TYR A 246 -21.56 21.38 -18.32
N ALA A 247 -22.32 21.14 -17.24
CA ALA A 247 -23.75 21.45 -17.19
C ALA A 247 -24.03 22.92 -17.50
N LYS A 248 -23.24 23.83 -16.90
CA LYS A 248 -23.35 25.28 -17.14
C LYS A 248 -23.03 25.67 -18.58
N ALA A 249 -21.97 25.10 -19.16
CA ALA A 249 -21.55 25.39 -20.54
C ALA A 249 -22.60 24.95 -21.56
N GLU A 250 -23.19 23.77 -21.36
CA GLU A 250 -24.21 23.18 -22.24
C GLU A 250 -25.64 23.65 -21.93
N ARG A 251 -25.82 24.54 -20.95
CA ARG A 251 -27.13 25.02 -20.46
C ARG A 251 -28.07 23.88 -20.05
N LEU A 252 -27.51 22.85 -19.41
CA LEU A 252 -28.23 21.72 -18.86
C LEU A 252 -28.67 21.99 -17.42
N THR A 253 -29.61 21.18 -16.91
CA THR A 253 -30.07 21.26 -15.53
C THR A 253 -28.92 20.93 -14.57
N GLU A 254 -28.76 21.70 -13.50
CA GLU A 254 -27.79 21.35 -12.46
C GLU A 254 -28.21 20.04 -11.78
N SER A 255 -27.25 19.12 -11.63
CA SER A 255 -27.48 17.80 -11.04
C SER A 255 -26.27 17.37 -10.23
N TYR A 256 -26.52 16.73 -9.09
CA TYR A 256 -25.49 16.02 -8.33
C TYR A 256 -25.08 14.70 -9.00
N ASN A 257 -25.90 14.21 -9.94
CA ASN A 257 -25.54 13.07 -10.75
C ASN A 257 -24.69 13.51 -11.95
N PHE A 258 -23.70 12.69 -12.29
CA PHE A 258 -22.80 12.95 -13.39
C PHE A 258 -23.52 12.80 -14.73
N TYR A 259 -23.25 13.74 -15.61
CA TYR A 259 -23.50 13.58 -17.03
C TYR A 259 -22.61 12.48 -17.58
N PHE A 260 -23.11 11.68 -18.53
CA PHE A 260 -22.30 10.64 -19.17
C PHE A 260 -21.06 11.22 -19.85
N HIS A 261 -21.08 12.50 -20.26
CA HIS A 261 -19.88 13.24 -20.65
C HIS A 261 -18.76 13.16 -19.59
N THR A 262 -19.05 13.52 -18.34
CA THR A 262 -18.10 13.50 -17.22
C THR A 262 -17.66 12.06 -16.92
N VAL A 263 -18.61 11.12 -16.92
CA VAL A 263 -18.32 9.69 -16.69
C VAL A 263 -17.31 9.16 -17.72
N TRP A 264 -17.43 9.57 -18.99
CA TRP A 264 -16.47 9.15 -20.02
C TRP A 264 -15.09 9.75 -19.82
N ALA A 265 -15.01 11.02 -19.40
CA ALA A 265 -13.74 11.64 -19.06
C ALA A 265 -13.06 10.90 -17.89
N MET A 266 -13.82 10.53 -16.85
CA MET A 266 -13.33 9.69 -15.74
C MET A 266 -12.79 8.35 -16.25
N PHE A 267 -13.55 7.64 -17.10
CA PHE A 267 -13.09 6.36 -17.64
C PHE A 267 -11.83 6.49 -18.49
N ASN A 268 -11.71 7.53 -19.31
CA ASN A 268 -10.53 7.77 -20.13
C ASN A 268 -9.27 8.01 -19.26
N GLU A 269 -9.40 8.68 -18.11
CA GLU A 269 -8.29 8.86 -17.17
C GLU A 269 -7.96 7.56 -16.42
N MET A 270 -9.00 6.82 -15.99
CA MET A 270 -8.84 5.67 -15.09
C MET A 270 -8.37 4.39 -15.76
N LEU A 271 -8.93 4.01 -16.91
CA LEU A 271 -8.97 2.59 -17.32
C LEU A 271 -7.59 1.96 -17.50
N ASN A 272 -6.66 2.63 -18.18
CA ASN A 272 -5.31 2.10 -18.42
C ASN A 272 -4.54 1.95 -17.09
N GLY A 273 -4.51 3.01 -16.30
CA GLY A 273 -3.80 3.00 -15.01
C GLY A 273 -4.43 2.00 -14.03
N TYR A 274 -5.75 1.84 -14.05
CA TYR A 274 -6.43 0.92 -13.15
C TYR A 274 -6.12 -0.54 -13.50
N ARG A 275 -6.04 -0.88 -14.78
CA ARG A 275 -5.54 -2.20 -15.21
C ARG A 275 -4.14 -2.47 -14.65
N ASP A 276 -3.21 -1.54 -14.83
CA ASP A 276 -1.82 -1.74 -14.39
C ASP A 276 -1.77 -1.94 -12.87
N CYS A 277 -2.53 -1.13 -12.12
CA CYS A 277 -2.71 -1.29 -10.67
C CYS A 277 -3.23 -2.69 -10.30
N LEU A 278 -4.20 -3.22 -11.04
CA LEU A 278 -4.81 -4.53 -10.77
C LEU A 278 -3.88 -5.69 -11.13
N ILE A 279 -3.04 -5.54 -12.16
CA ILE A 279 -1.98 -6.50 -12.48
C ILE A 279 -0.98 -6.55 -11.33
N THR A 280 -0.52 -5.39 -10.84
CA THR A 280 0.37 -5.30 -9.69
C THR A 280 -0.29 -5.89 -8.44
N ALA A 281 -1.55 -5.55 -8.15
CA ALA A 281 -2.30 -6.10 -7.04
C ALA A 281 -2.45 -7.63 -7.14
N TYR A 282 -2.74 -8.16 -8.33
CA TYR A 282 -2.84 -9.59 -8.58
C TYR A 282 -1.51 -10.29 -8.34
N ASP A 283 -0.39 -9.75 -8.85
CA ASP A 283 0.95 -10.27 -8.57
C ASP A 283 1.28 -10.25 -7.07
N MET A 284 0.90 -9.17 -6.37
CA MET A 284 1.06 -9.09 -4.92
C MET A 284 0.32 -10.21 -4.21
N VAL A 285 -0.95 -10.41 -4.53
CA VAL A 285 -1.77 -11.44 -3.89
C VAL A 285 -1.28 -12.85 -4.27
N THR A 286 -0.92 -13.09 -5.53
CA THR A 286 -0.62 -14.45 -6.02
C THR A 286 0.84 -14.87 -5.91
N THR A 287 1.76 -13.91 -5.87
CA THR A 287 3.21 -14.16 -5.99
C THR A 287 4.00 -13.43 -4.92
N THR A 288 4.13 -12.09 -5.00
CA THR A 288 5.14 -11.36 -4.21
C THR A 288 4.81 -11.21 -2.74
N HIS A 289 3.52 -11.22 -2.38
CA HIS A 289 3.02 -11.12 -1.00
C HIS A 289 2.08 -12.28 -0.63
N LYS A 290 2.20 -13.40 -1.36
CA LYS A 290 1.30 -14.56 -1.27
C LYS A 290 0.99 -14.99 0.16
N GLU A 291 2.02 -15.20 0.98
CA GLU A 291 1.85 -15.73 2.33
C GLU A 291 1.14 -14.74 3.28
N TYR A 292 1.31 -13.43 3.06
CA TYR A 292 0.58 -12.41 3.79
C TYR A 292 -0.91 -12.45 3.45
N PHE A 293 -1.24 -12.50 2.16
CA PHE A 293 -2.62 -12.57 1.70
C PHE A 293 -3.29 -13.93 2.01
N ASP A 294 -2.53 -15.03 2.06
CA ASP A 294 -3.03 -16.33 2.53
C ASP A 294 -3.53 -16.25 3.98
N GLN A 295 -2.87 -15.45 4.83
CA GLN A 295 -3.26 -15.28 6.24
C GLN A 295 -4.36 -14.22 6.41
N ARG A 296 -4.27 -13.12 5.65
CA ARG A 296 -5.15 -11.96 5.83
C ARG A 296 -6.47 -12.08 5.06
N PHE A 297 -6.44 -12.60 3.84
CA PHE A 297 -7.58 -12.75 2.93
C PHE A 297 -7.59 -14.14 2.28
N PRO A 298 -7.74 -15.22 3.06
CA PRO A 298 -7.65 -16.60 2.54
C PRO A 298 -8.66 -16.86 1.42
N LEU A 299 -9.88 -16.32 1.54
CA LEU A 299 -10.94 -16.51 0.54
C LEU A 299 -10.62 -15.81 -0.79
N LEU A 300 -10.01 -14.62 -0.75
CA LEU A 300 -9.58 -13.91 -1.95
C LEU A 300 -8.54 -14.74 -2.72
N ARG A 301 -7.57 -15.32 -2.01
CA ARG A 301 -6.54 -16.18 -2.60
C ARG A 301 -7.14 -17.43 -3.24
N THR A 302 -7.98 -18.17 -2.50
CA THR A 302 -8.67 -19.35 -3.03
C THR A 302 -9.53 -19.00 -4.25
N HIS A 303 -10.22 -17.86 -4.20
CA HIS A 303 -10.99 -17.37 -5.34
C HIS A 303 -10.10 -17.16 -6.56
N LEU A 304 -9.00 -16.40 -6.44
CA LEU A 304 -8.09 -16.10 -7.54
C LEU A 304 -7.32 -17.31 -8.07
N GLU A 305 -7.08 -18.33 -7.24
CA GLU A 305 -6.51 -19.61 -7.70
C GLU A 305 -7.53 -20.42 -8.50
N SER A 306 -8.79 -20.44 -8.07
CA SER A 306 -9.88 -21.14 -8.77
C SER A 306 -10.34 -20.40 -10.03
N ARG A 307 -10.24 -19.08 -10.02
CA ARG A 307 -10.67 -18.16 -11.07
C ARG A 307 -9.60 -17.07 -11.24
N PRO A 308 -8.47 -17.40 -11.90
CA PRO A 308 -7.46 -16.41 -12.22
C PRO A 308 -8.08 -15.26 -13.00
N LEU A 309 -7.63 -14.04 -12.70
CA LEU A 309 -8.01 -12.90 -13.53
C LEU A 309 -7.40 -13.13 -14.91
N THR A 310 -8.24 -13.39 -15.91
CA THR A 310 -7.83 -13.46 -17.31
C THR A 310 -7.54 -12.05 -17.81
N PHE A 311 -6.43 -11.47 -17.36
CA PHE A 311 -5.82 -10.31 -17.99
C PHE A 311 -5.15 -10.78 -19.29
N LEU A 312 -5.94 -11.11 -20.30
CA LEU A 312 -5.37 -11.40 -21.62
C LEU A 312 -4.78 -10.09 -22.12
N ALA A 313 -3.45 -9.99 -22.09
CA ALA A 313 -2.73 -8.75 -22.37
C ALA A 313 -3.09 -8.16 -23.74
N ASP A 314 -3.47 -9.02 -24.67
CA ASP A 314 -3.71 -8.69 -26.07
C ASP A 314 -5.16 -8.26 -26.37
N ASP A 315 -6.14 -8.57 -25.52
CA ASP A 315 -7.57 -8.27 -25.77
C ASP A 315 -8.24 -7.39 -24.70
N TRP A 316 -7.50 -6.99 -23.66
CA TRP A 316 -8.06 -6.22 -22.55
C TRP A 316 -8.73 -4.93 -23.02
N TYR A 317 -8.11 -4.20 -23.95
CA TYR A 317 -8.62 -2.94 -24.45
C TYR A 317 -9.83 -3.21 -25.37
N PRO A 318 -9.75 -4.17 -26.32
CA PRO A 318 -10.91 -4.61 -27.07
C PRO A 318 -12.15 -5.01 -26.28
N ARG A 319 -12.02 -5.79 -25.20
CA ARG A 319 -13.19 -6.24 -24.40
C ARG A 319 -14.01 -5.10 -23.77
N TYR A 320 -13.40 -3.94 -23.55
CA TYR A 320 -14.01 -2.81 -22.85
C TYR A 320 -14.30 -1.62 -23.79
N PHE A 321 -13.76 -1.66 -25.02
CA PHE A 321 -13.92 -0.61 -26.02
C PHE A 321 -14.60 -1.07 -27.31
N PHE A 322 -14.56 -2.35 -27.66
CA PHE A 322 -15.17 -2.90 -28.87
C PHE A 322 -16.34 -3.83 -28.53
N ASP A 323 -17.42 -3.64 -29.28
CA ASP A 323 -18.75 -4.25 -29.10
C ASP A 323 -18.82 -5.72 -29.54
N GLU A 324 -17.68 -6.43 -29.63
CA GLU A 324 -17.62 -7.81 -30.15
C GLU A 324 -18.39 -8.83 -29.28
N TYR A 325 -18.86 -8.40 -28.09
CA TYR A 325 -19.74 -9.16 -27.18
C TYR A 325 -21.21 -8.70 -27.21
N GLU A 326 -21.65 -8.08 -28.32
CA GLU A 326 -23.00 -7.57 -28.57
C GLU A 326 -24.12 -8.59 -28.25
N ASN A 327 -23.87 -9.88 -28.47
CA ASN A 327 -24.87 -10.93 -28.27
C ASN A 327 -25.06 -11.34 -26.80
N GLU A 328 -24.06 -11.14 -25.93
CA GLU A 328 -24.12 -11.51 -24.51
C GLU A 328 -24.65 -10.36 -23.62
N THR A 329 -24.79 -9.16 -24.18
CA THR A 329 -25.02 -7.90 -23.44
C THR A 329 -26.10 -7.02 -24.07
N LYS A 330 -27.18 -7.61 -24.61
CA LYS A 330 -28.31 -6.84 -25.13
C LYS A 330 -29.10 -6.08 -24.05
N HIS A 331 -29.08 -6.55 -22.80
CA HIS A 331 -29.74 -5.92 -21.66
C HIS A 331 -28.94 -6.08 -20.33
N PRO A 332 -27.70 -5.59 -20.24
CA PRO A 332 -26.86 -5.74 -19.06
C PRO A 332 -27.49 -5.00 -17.86
N GLU A 333 -28.26 -3.93 -18.08
CA GLU A 333 -29.08 -3.32 -17.04
C GLU A 333 -30.03 -4.33 -16.37
N LYS A 334 -30.80 -5.11 -17.14
CA LYS A 334 -31.72 -6.13 -16.61
C LYS A 334 -31.03 -7.30 -15.93
N LEU A 335 -29.85 -7.68 -16.43
CA LEU A 335 -29.12 -8.87 -15.97
C LEU A 335 -28.31 -8.64 -14.70
N PHE A 336 -27.82 -7.40 -14.49
CA PHE A 336 -26.84 -7.13 -13.44
C PHE A 336 -27.23 -6.00 -12.48
N PHE A 337 -28.15 -5.09 -12.84
CA PHE A 337 -28.28 -3.81 -12.11
C PHE A 337 -29.69 -3.18 -12.02
N GLU A 338 -30.75 -3.76 -12.62
CA GLU A 338 -32.13 -3.31 -12.34
C GLU A 338 -32.48 -3.63 -10.88
N ASP A 339 -33.04 -2.64 -10.16
CA ASP A 339 -33.49 -2.81 -8.79
C ASP A 339 -34.43 -4.00 -8.68
N PHE A 340 -34.16 -4.92 -7.75
CA PHE A 340 -35.03 -6.07 -7.50
C PHE A 340 -36.35 -5.60 -6.87
N THR A 341 -37.33 -5.26 -7.70
CA THR A 341 -38.69 -4.91 -7.24
C THR A 341 -39.41 -6.07 -6.54
N GLU A 342 -38.82 -7.28 -6.61
CA GLU A 342 -39.30 -8.50 -5.97
C GLU A 342 -39.43 -8.35 -4.44
N TYR A 343 -38.61 -7.49 -3.83
CA TYR A 343 -38.64 -7.23 -2.39
C TYR A 343 -39.36 -5.94 -1.99
N ASP A 344 -39.83 -5.13 -2.95
CA ASP A 344 -40.54 -3.88 -2.64
C ASP A 344 -41.83 -4.13 -1.86
N ARG A 345 -42.50 -5.26 -2.08
CA ARG A 345 -43.68 -5.66 -1.29
C ARG A 345 -43.31 -5.92 0.17
N VAL A 346 -42.18 -6.58 0.41
CA VAL A 346 -41.68 -6.88 1.77
C VAL A 346 -41.28 -5.59 2.50
N LEU A 347 -40.67 -4.63 1.79
CA LEU A 347 -40.31 -3.33 2.34
C LEU A 347 -41.56 -2.48 2.68
N ASN A 348 -42.58 -2.51 1.82
CA ASN A 348 -43.86 -1.83 2.06
C ASN A 348 -44.65 -2.45 3.22
N ASP A 349 -44.58 -3.77 3.40
CA ASP A 349 -45.22 -4.46 4.52
C ASP A 349 -44.51 -4.13 5.85
N LEU A 350 -43.18 -4.02 5.85
CA LEU A 350 -42.37 -3.59 7.00
C LEU A 350 -42.58 -2.12 7.40
N LEU A 351 -42.95 -1.26 6.46
CA LEU A 351 -43.26 0.16 6.73
C LEU A 351 -44.72 0.37 7.16
N ARG A 352 -45.57 -0.65 7.02
CA ARG A 352 -46.98 -0.64 7.43
C ARG A 352 -47.22 -1.33 8.78
N SER A 353 -46.24 -2.09 9.29
CA SER A 353 -46.17 -2.59 10.67
C SER A 353 -45.50 -1.57 11.58
#